data_AF-A0A511N2J4-F1
#
_entry.id   AF-A0A511N2J4-F1
#
_cell.length_a   1.000
_cell.length_b   1.000
_cell.length_c   1.000
_cell.angle_alpha   90.00
_cell.angle_beta   90.00
_cell.angle_gamma   90.00
#
_symmetry.space_group_name_H-M   'P 1'
#
loop_
_entity.id
_entity.type
_entity.pdbx_description
1 polymer ?
#
loop_
_entity_poly.entity_id
_entity_poly.type
_entity_poly.pdbx_seq_one_letter_code
_entity_poly.pdbx_strand_id
1 'polypeptide(L)'
;MDNLALLRHTLQLLQPVLDEVVLVGGMATGLLITDAGAEQVRYTRDIDLLIHVSTLGEYYQFSEKLRKLGFSEDTTEDAPMCRWKRLDTLLDVMTPDAQVLGFTNRWYEPSLHHTLKFTLDGLDVRVVDSWPPNSKPTKGAGKGT
;
A
#
# COMPACT_ATOMS: atom_id res chain seq x y z
N MET A 1 17.15 -6.57 5.16
CA MET A 1 16.21 -6.99 4.12
C MET A 1 16.17 -5.87 3.08
N ASP A 2 16.05 -6.15 1.79
CA ASP A 2 15.79 -5.11 0.79
C ASP A 2 14.27 -4.87 0.64
N ASN A 3 13.87 -3.87 -0.14
CA ASN A 3 12.45 -3.52 -0.33
C ASN A 3 11.65 -4.68 -0.96
N LEU A 4 12.23 -5.44 -1.89
CA LEU A 4 11.52 -6.52 -2.57
C LEU A 4 11.32 -7.73 -1.64
N ALA A 5 12.32 -8.06 -0.83
CA ALA A 5 12.22 -9.08 0.19
C ALA A 5 11.23 -8.67 1.30
N LEU A 6 11.18 -7.38 1.67
CA LEU A 6 10.17 -6.85 2.59
C LEU A 6 8.77 -6.99 1.99
N LEU A 7 8.59 -6.58 0.73
CA LEU A 7 7.31 -6.75 0.04
C LEU A 7 6.87 -8.20 0.01
N ARG A 8 7.74 -9.11 -0.47
CA ARG A 8 7.46 -10.54 -0.54
C ARG A 8 7.01 -11.09 0.81
N HIS A 9 7.75 -10.78 1.86
CA HIS A 9 7.41 -11.22 3.21
C HIS A 9 6.05 -10.68 3.64
N THR A 10 5.81 -9.38 3.46
CA THR A 10 4.54 -8.74 3.82
C THR A 10 3.36 -9.32 3.04
N LEU A 11 3.49 -9.56 1.73
CA LEU A 11 2.41 -10.16 0.93
C LEU A 11 2.05 -11.56 1.42
N GLN A 12 3.03 -12.36 1.85
CA GLN A 12 2.77 -13.67 2.46
C GLN A 12 1.99 -13.53 3.78
N LEU A 13 2.34 -12.54 4.62
CA LEU A 13 1.61 -12.30 5.87
C LEU A 13 0.19 -11.80 5.64
N LEU A 14 -0.04 -11.05 4.56
CA LEU A 14 -1.31 -10.41 4.23
C LEU A 14 -2.17 -11.20 3.25
N GLN A 15 -1.75 -12.41 2.83
CA GLN A 15 -2.42 -13.20 1.80
C GLN A 15 -3.97 -13.22 1.93
N PRO A 16 -4.57 -13.37 3.13
CA PRO A 16 -6.03 -13.43 3.27
C PRO A 16 -6.78 -12.10 3.07
N VAL A 17 -6.08 -10.97 2.92
CA VAL A 17 -6.67 -9.63 2.76
C VAL A 17 -6.09 -8.85 1.57
N LEU A 18 -5.32 -9.51 0.68
CA LEU A 18 -4.67 -8.84 -0.44
C LEU A 18 -5.65 -8.20 -1.44
N ASP A 19 -6.86 -8.75 -1.54
CA ASP A 19 -7.93 -8.22 -2.37
C ASP A 19 -8.56 -6.94 -1.80
N GLU A 20 -8.43 -6.70 -0.51
CA GLU A 20 -8.99 -5.53 0.19
C GLU A 20 -8.05 -4.32 0.21
N VAL A 21 -6.78 -4.51 -0.12
CA VAL A 21 -5.74 -3.47 -0.03
C VAL A 21 -5.23 -2.99 -1.40
N VAL A 22 -4.73 -1.77 -1.41
CA VAL A 22 -3.94 -1.19 -2.50
C VAL A 22 -2.61 -0.72 -1.94
N LEU A 23 -1.51 -1.21 -2.49
CA LEU A 23 -0.17 -0.75 -2.17
C LEU A 23 0.04 0.67 -2.74
N VAL A 24 0.45 1.59 -1.88
CA VAL A 24 0.74 2.99 -2.25
C VAL A 24 2.15 3.40 -1.79
N GLY A 25 2.49 4.68 -1.92
CA GLY A 25 3.72 5.24 -1.35
C GLY A 25 5.01 4.86 -2.08
N GLY A 26 6.11 4.87 -1.34
CA GLY A 26 7.46 4.70 -1.88
C GLY A 26 7.69 3.32 -2.49
N MET A 27 7.12 2.28 -1.87
CA MET A 27 7.26 0.92 -2.39
C MET A 27 6.45 0.71 -3.67
N ALA A 28 5.21 1.20 -3.73
CA ALA A 28 4.43 1.18 -4.96
C ALA A 28 5.15 1.88 -6.12
N THR A 29 5.64 3.11 -5.87
CA THR A 29 6.42 3.87 -6.85
C THR A 29 7.64 3.09 -7.33
N GLY A 30 8.36 2.45 -6.40
CA GLY A 30 9.55 1.66 -6.71
C GLY A 30 9.30 0.44 -7.60
N LEU A 31 8.13 -0.19 -7.50
CA LEU A 31 7.76 -1.31 -8.38
C LEU A 31 7.49 -0.86 -9.83
N LEU A 32 7.05 0.39 -10.02
CA LEU A 32 6.68 0.92 -11.33
C LEU A 32 7.85 1.57 -12.08
N ILE A 33 8.94 1.88 -11.38
CA ILE A 33 10.15 2.37 -12.01
C ILE A 33 10.82 1.22 -12.76
N THR A 34 10.83 1.33 -14.09
CA THR A 34 11.45 0.34 -15.00
C THR A 34 12.84 0.78 -15.52
N ASP A 35 13.29 1.98 -15.14
CA ASP A 35 14.57 2.54 -15.59
C ASP A 35 15.73 2.05 -14.71
N ALA A 36 16.71 1.40 -15.34
CA ALA A 36 17.94 0.91 -14.70
C ALA A 36 18.84 2.06 -14.17
N GLY A 37 18.62 3.30 -14.60
CA GLY A 37 19.33 4.50 -14.13
C GLY A 37 18.59 5.29 -13.04
N ALA A 38 17.40 4.85 -12.63
CA ALA A 38 16.66 5.52 -11.57
C ALA A 38 17.41 5.41 -10.23
N GLU A 39 17.43 6.50 -9.47
CA GLU A 39 17.97 6.51 -8.11
C GLU A 39 17.33 5.37 -7.31
N GLN A 40 18.15 4.65 -6.54
CA GLN A 40 17.67 3.57 -5.68
C GLN A 40 16.50 4.09 -4.86
N VAL A 41 15.34 3.44 -5.03
CA VAL A 41 14.15 3.69 -4.22
C VAL A 41 14.61 3.63 -2.77
N ARG A 42 14.51 4.76 -2.07
CA ARG A 42 14.90 4.87 -0.67
C ARG A 42 14.34 3.68 0.09
N TYR A 43 15.21 2.97 0.82
CA TYR A 43 14.78 1.88 1.69
C TYR A 43 13.66 2.37 2.60
N THR A 44 12.52 1.68 2.59
CA THR A 44 11.39 1.99 3.47
C THR A 44 11.35 0.99 4.63
N ARG A 45 10.84 1.46 5.77
CA ARG A 45 10.68 0.61 6.97
C ARG A 45 9.28 0.02 7.08
N ASP A 46 8.33 0.59 6.35
CA ASP A 46 6.91 0.28 6.38
C ASP A 46 6.36 0.08 4.96
N ILE A 47 5.19 -0.56 4.92
CA ILE A 47 4.39 -0.77 3.71
C ILE A 47 3.13 0.06 3.83
N ASP A 48 2.98 1.04 2.94
CA ASP A 48 1.79 1.88 2.87
C ASP A 48 0.64 1.15 2.16
N LEU A 49 -0.49 0.98 2.84
CA LEU A 49 -1.67 0.30 2.33
C LEU A 49 -2.88 1.23 2.39
N LEU A 50 -3.63 1.31 1.30
CA LEU A 50 -4.90 1.99 1.24
C LEU A 50 -6.03 0.94 1.17
N ILE A 51 -7.03 1.07 2.05
CA ILE A 51 -8.23 0.22 2.05
C ILE A 51 -9.46 1.01 1.62
N HIS A 52 -10.34 0.36 0.87
CA HIS A 52 -11.61 0.93 0.43
C HIS A 52 -12.68 0.67 1.51
N VAL A 53 -12.63 1.44 2.60
CA VAL A 53 -13.65 1.43 3.66
C VAL A 53 -14.24 2.82 3.81
N SER A 54 -15.57 2.89 3.94
CA SER A 54 -16.33 4.14 4.01
C SER A 54 -16.98 4.35 5.38
N THR A 55 -16.81 3.40 6.31
CA THR A 55 -17.35 3.48 7.66
C THR A 55 -16.35 2.99 8.70
N LEU A 56 -16.51 3.47 9.93
CA LEU A 56 -15.73 3.00 11.08
C LEU A 56 -15.96 1.50 11.36
N GLY A 57 -17.17 1.01 11.11
CA GLY A 57 -17.51 -0.42 11.27
C GLY A 57 -16.73 -1.33 10.31
N GLU A 58 -16.64 -0.94 9.03
CA GLU A 58 -15.83 -1.66 8.03
C GLU A 58 -14.34 -1.61 8.37
N TYR A 59 -13.85 -0.46 8.83
CA TYR A 59 -12.48 -0.34 9.32
C TYR A 59 -12.19 -1.30 10.48
N TYR A 60 -13.11 -1.42 11.44
CA TYR A 60 -12.97 -2.39 12.53
C TYR A 60 -13.02 -3.84 12.04
N GLN A 61 -13.83 -4.16 11.05
CA GLN A 61 -13.84 -5.50 10.45
C GLN A 61 -12.49 -5.83 9.78
N PHE A 62 -11.92 -4.88 9.04
CA PHE A 62 -10.58 -5.03 8.46
C PHE A 62 -9.50 -5.16 9.54
N SER A 63 -9.58 -4.33 10.58
CA SER A 63 -8.69 -4.36 11.75
C SER A 63 -8.70 -5.73 12.43
N GLU A 64 -9.88 -6.35 12.61
CA GLU A 64 -10.00 -7.71 13.14
C GLU A 64 -9.33 -8.76 12.26
N LYS A 65 -9.37 -8.61 10.93
CA LYS A 65 -8.64 -9.51 10.02
C LYS A 65 -7.14 -9.35 10.23
N LEU A 66 -6.62 -8.12 10.32
CA LEU A 66 -5.21 -7.88 10.61
C LEU A 66 -4.77 -8.47 11.96
N ARG A 67 -5.59 -8.32 13.01
CA ARG A 67 -5.32 -8.92 14.33
C ARG A 67 -5.26 -10.44 14.27
N LYS A 68 -6.14 -11.09 13.50
CA LYS A 68 -6.08 -12.54 13.24
C LYS A 68 -4.82 -12.97 12.48
N LEU A 69 -4.24 -12.08 11.67
CA LEU A 69 -2.95 -12.29 11.01
C LEU A 69 -1.74 -11.97 11.91
N GLY A 70 -1.99 -11.62 13.18
CA GLY A 70 -0.96 -11.36 14.19
C GLY A 70 -0.41 -9.93 14.17
N PHE A 71 -1.05 -9.00 13.47
CA PHE A 71 -0.72 -7.59 13.55
C PHE A 71 -1.44 -6.94 14.75
N SER A 72 -0.84 -5.89 15.29
CA SER A 72 -1.46 -5.01 16.27
C SER A 72 -1.20 -3.56 15.92
N GLU A 73 -2.07 -2.66 16.33
CA GLU A 73 -1.80 -1.24 16.27
C GLU A 73 -0.51 -0.90 17.02
N ASP A 74 0.26 0.04 16.48
CA ASP A 74 1.45 0.52 17.15
C ASP A 74 1.09 1.62 18.14
N THR A 75 1.13 1.29 19.42
CA THR A 75 0.80 2.19 20.52
C THR A 75 2.03 2.85 21.15
N THR A 76 3.21 2.77 20.52
CA THR A 76 4.38 3.48 21.02
C THR A 76 4.16 4.98 20.90
N GLU A 77 4.83 5.74 21.77
CA GLU A 77 4.84 7.20 21.70
C GLU A 77 5.25 7.66 20.29
N ASP A 78 4.54 8.66 19.76
CA ASP A 78 4.70 9.22 18.41
C ASP A 78 4.46 8.27 17.22
N ALA A 79 3.97 7.04 17.45
CA ALA A 79 3.57 6.18 16.34
C ALA A 79 2.38 6.79 15.57
N PRO A 80 2.42 6.79 14.22
CA PRO A 80 1.27 7.17 13.43
C PRO A 80 0.06 6.30 13.80
N MET A 81 -1.13 6.91 13.87
CA MET A 81 -2.37 6.21 14.21
C MET A 81 -2.73 5.08 13.22
N CYS A 82 -2.28 5.20 11.97
CA CYS A 82 -2.44 4.20 10.94
C CYS A 82 -1.44 3.05 11.03
N ARG A 83 -0.48 3.09 11.96
CA ARG A 83 0.60 2.12 12.00
C ARG A 83 0.18 0.83 12.68
N TRP A 84 0.48 -0.26 12.00
CA TRP A 84 0.35 -1.64 12.46
C TRP A 84 1.72 -2.29 12.48
N LYS A 85 1.93 -3.21 13.43
CA LYS A 85 3.17 -3.96 13.57
C LYS A 85 2.92 -5.45 13.78
N ARG A 86 3.83 -6.24 13.25
CA ARG A 86 3.98 -7.66 13.56
C ARG A 86 5.46 -8.02 13.49
N LEU A 87 6.06 -8.35 14.64
CA LEU A 87 7.51 -8.53 14.77
C LEU A 87 8.24 -7.32 14.14
N ASP A 88 9.06 -7.55 13.12
CA ASP A 88 9.83 -6.52 12.42
C ASP A 88 9.10 -5.94 11.18
N THR A 89 7.84 -6.31 10.94
CA THR A 89 7.04 -5.80 9.82
C THR A 89 6.14 -4.66 10.27
N LEU A 90 6.24 -3.51 9.59
CA LEU A 90 5.39 -2.34 9.80
C LEU A 90 4.49 -2.11 8.59
N LEU A 91 3.22 -1.78 8.84
CA LEU A 91 2.25 -1.37 7.82
C LEU A 91 1.65 -0.03 8.23
N ASP A 92 1.48 0.89 7.29
CA ASP A 92 0.68 2.08 7.50
C ASP A 92 -0.64 1.92 6.70
N VAL A 93 -1.73 1.65 7.40
CA VAL A 93 -3.05 1.35 6.83
C VAL A 93 -3.93 2.59 6.85
N MET A 94 -4.28 3.08 5.67
CA MET A 94 -4.98 4.34 5.46
C MET A 94 -6.34 4.12 4.80
N THR A 95 -7.23 5.10 4.91
CA THR A 95 -8.57 5.11 4.30
C THR A 95 -8.82 6.49 3.65
N PRO A 96 -9.61 6.56 2.56
CA PRO A 96 -10.00 7.83 1.96
C PRO A 96 -10.91 8.69 2.86
N ASP A 97 -11.59 8.10 3.85
CA ASP A 97 -12.51 8.81 4.72
C ASP A 97 -11.83 9.31 6.00
N ALA A 98 -11.72 10.64 6.14
CA ALA A 98 -11.14 11.28 7.31
C ALA A 98 -11.94 11.04 8.61
N GLN A 99 -13.22 10.68 8.54
CA GLN A 99 -14.03 10.40 9.72
C GLN A 99 -13.63 9.07 10.39
N VAL A 100 -12.92 8.20 9.68
CA VAL A 100 -12.52 6.88 10.19
C VAL A 100 -11.22 6.97 11.00
N LEU A 101 -10.18 7.62 10.47
CA LEU A 101 -8.86 7.73 11.11
C LEU A 101 -8.53 9.15 11.63
N GLY A 102 -9.44 10.10 11.50
CA GLY A 102 -9.19 11.51 11.85
C GLY A 102 -8.30 12.26 10.85
N PHE A 103 -7.85 11.60 9.78
CA PHE A 103 -7.08 12.21 8.69
C PHE A 103 -7.33 11.49 7.36
N THR A 104 -7.06 12.18 6.26
CA THR A 104 -7.06 11.59 4.91
C THR A 104 -6.11 12.37 4.00
N ASN A 105 -5.87 11.85 2.81
CA ASN A 105 -5.16 12.52 1.73
C ASN A 105 -6.09 12.65 0.52
N ARG A 106 -6.11 13.82 -0.11
CA ARG A 106 -6.90 14.11 -1.32
C ARG A 106 -6.64 13.13 -2.48
N TRP A 107 -5.52 12.42 -2.44
CA TRP A 107 -5.13 11.45 -3.45
C TRP A 107 -5.61 10.02 -3.19
N TYR A 108 -6.10 9.70 -1.99
CA TYR A 108 -6.54 8.34 -1.64
C TYR A 108 -7.73 7.89 -2.48
N GLU A 109 -8.82 8.67 -2.50
CA GLU A 109 -10.00 8.30 -3.27
C GLU A 109 -9.69 8.10 -4.77
N PRO A 110 -9.00 9.02 -5.47
CA PRO A 110 -8.59 8.76 -6.85
C PRO A 110 -7.67 7.53 -7.02
N SER A 111 -6.78 7.26 -6.07
CA SER A 111 -5.84 6.12 -6.16
C SER A 111 -6.55 4.77 -6.15
N LEU A 112 -7.71 4.67 -5.48
CA LEU A 112 -8.52 3.43 -5.47
C LEU A 112 -9.09 3.10 -6.85
N HIS A 113 -9.25 4.10 -7.73
CA HIS A 113 -9.72 3.92 -9.11
C HIS A 113 -8.60 3.68 -10.12
N HIS A 114 -7.34 3.90 -9.71
CA HIS A 114 -6.16 3.91 -10.57
C HIS A 114 -5.13 2.89 -10.08
N THR A 115 -5.42 1.62 -10.31
CA THR A 115 -4.59 0.51 -9.83
C THR A 115 -4.21 -0.47 -10.93
N LEU A 116 -3.02 -1.04 -10.79
CA LEU A 116 -2.52 -2.14 -11.59
C LEU A 116 -2.40 -3.39 -10.71
N LYS A 117 -2.60 -4.55 -11.31
CA LYS A 117 -2.34 -5.83 -10.65
C LYS A 117 -0.84 -6.14 -10.75
N PHE A 118 -0.20 -6.34 -9.61
CA PHE A 118 1.17 -6.80 -9.51
C PHE A 118 1.20 -8.20 -8.91
N THR A 119 1.87 -9.13 -9.58
CA THR A 119 2.02 -10.51 -9.13
C THR A 119 3.45 -10.76 -8.68
N LEU A 120 3.63 -11.19 -7.43
CA LEU A 120 4.92 -11.58 -6.87
C LEU A 120 4.79 -12.97 -6.24
N ASP A 121 5.56 -13.93 -6.75
CA ASP A 121 5.55 -15.33 -6.28
C ASP A 121 4.15 -15.97 -6.23
N GLY A 122 3.29 -15.60 -7.19
CA GLY A 122 1.91 -16.09 -7.27
C GLY A 122 0.92 -15.39 -6.34
N LEU A 123 1.35 -14.39 -5.58
CA LEU A 123 0.49 -13.51 -4.81
C LEU A 123 0.18 -12.25 -5.61
N ASP A 124 -1.11 -11.94 -5.69
CA ASP A 124 -1.61 -10.78 -6.41
C ASP A 124 -1.92 -9.65 -5.44
N VAL A 125 -1.40 -8.46 -5.73
CA VAL A 125 -1.71 -7.25 -4.98
C VAL A 125 -2.04 -6.11 -5.95
N ARG A 126 -2.98 -5.25 -5.57
CA ARG A 126 -3.24 -4.01 -6.31
C ARG A 126 -2.19 -2.98 -5.92
N VAL A 127 -1.63 -2.29 -6.89
CA VAL A 127 -0.64 -1.21 -6.70
C VAL A 127 -1.18 0.03 -7.40
N VAL A 128 -1.09 1.20 -6.77
CA VAL A 128 -1.48 2.46 -7.43
C VAL A 128 -0.65 2.68 -8.69
N ASP A 129 -1.29 3.02 -9.81
CA ASP A 129 -0.62 3.16 -11.12
C ASP A 129 0.27 4.41 -11.21
N SER A 130 0.01 5.40 -10.36
CA SER A 130 0.71 6.67 -10.30
C SER A 130 0.43 7.35 -8.95
N TRP A 131 1.48 7.83 -8.28
CA TRP A 131 1.37 8.55 -7.01
C TRP A 131 2.10 9.90 -7.06
N PRO A 132 1.41 11.04 -6.84
CA PRO A 132 -0.05 11.18 -6.82
C PRO A 132 -0.67 10.87 -8.20
N PRO A 133 -1.92 10.35 -8.25
CA PRO A 133 -2.59 10.08 -9.51
C PRO A 133 -2.81 11.40 -10.27
N ASN A 134 -2.17 11.51 -11.45
CA ASN A 134 -2.03 12.67 -12.33
C ASN A 134 -1.03 13.78 -11.95
N SER A 135 0.19 13.63 -12.50
CA SER A 135 0.83 14.67 -13.32
C SER A 135 1.18 14.14 -14.72
N LYS A 136 0.18 13.60 -15.44
CA LYS A 136 0.24 13.05 -16.83
C LYS A 136 1.12 11.79 -17.02
N PRO A 137 0.58 10.70 -17.62
CA PRO A 137 1.40 9.77 -18.35
C PRO A 137 1.89 10.45 -19.64
N THR A 138 3.19 10.67 -19.79
CA THR A 138 3.77 11.02 -21.09
C THR A 138 3.63 9.83 -22.04
N LYS A 139 2.77 10.01 -23.05
CA LYS A 139 2.73 9.37 -24.37
C LYS A 139 3.02 7.87 -24.42
N GLY A 140 1.97 7.11 -24.75
CA GLY A 140 2.09 5.75 -25.27
C GLY A 140 3.12 5.69 -26.40
N ALA A 141 4.10 4.81 -26.23
CA ALA A 141 4.94 4.31 -27.29
C ALA A 141 4.05 3.51 -28.26
N GLY A 142 3.53 4.17 -29.29
CA GLY A 142 3.08 3.49 -30.50
C GLY A 142 4.27 3.10 -31.35
N LYS A 143 4.64 1.81 -31.35
CA LYS A 143 5.44 1.17 -32.39
C LYS A 143 4.58 0.12 -33.10
N GLY A 144 4.65 0.12 -34.43
CA GLY A 144 4.14 -0.93 -35.34
C GLY A 144 2.70 -0.65 -35.79
N THR A 145 2.39 -0.47 -37.07
CA THR A 145 2.97 -1.06 -38.29
C THR A 145 3.25 -0.04 -39.38
#